data_AF-A0A7K3WES0-F1
#
_entry.id   AF-A0A7K3WES0-F1
#
_cell.length_a   1.000
_cell.length_b   1.000
_cell.length_c   1.000
_cell.angle_alpha   90.00
_cell.angle_beta   90.00
_cell.angle_gamma   90.00
#
_symmetry.space_group_name_H-M   'P 1'
#
loop_
_entity.id
_entity.type
_entity.pdbx_description
1 polymer ?
#
loop_
_entity_poly.entity_id
_entity_poly.type
_entity_poly.pdbx_seq_one_letter_code
_entity_poly.pdbx_strand_id
1 'polypeptide(L)' 'MRELRNSGGDVVDRVQRGERLRVTRDGAEVAELRPLPRRTPSTAVLIASRQHLPAMDPAALRHDLDEVVDQSL' A
#
# COMPACT_ATOMS: atom_id res chain seq x y z
N MET A 1 -4.95 21.71 13.29
CA MET A 1 -6.19 21.10 13.86
C MET A 1 -7.47 21.23 13.00
N ARG A 2 -7.68 22.33 12.25
CA ARG A 2 -8.95 22.54 11.51
C ARG A 2 -9.21 21.50 10.41
N GLU A 3 -8.15 21.01 9.74
CA GLU A 3 -8.22 20.03 8.65
C GLU A 3 -8.56 18.61 9.13
N LEU A 4 -7.96 18.15 10.24
CA LEU A 4 -8.32 16.87 10.87
C LEU A 4 -9.77 16.82 11.36
N ARG A 5 -10.28 17.96 11.85
CA ARG A 5 -11.63 18.05 12.40
C ARG A 5 -12.71 18.12 11.31
N ASN A 6 -12.38 18.61 10.12
CA ASN A 6 -13.34 18.80 9.02
C ASN A 6 -13.21 17.76 7.90
N SER A 7 -12.04 17.11 7.78
CA SER A 7 -11.69 16.15 6.72
C SER A 7 -10.93 14.95 7.29
N GLY A 8 -11.28 14.49 8.50
CA GLY A 8 -10.58 13.40 9.18
C GLY A 8 -10.51 12.11 8.36
N GLY A 9 -11.56 11.80 7.58
CA GLY A 9 -11.58 10.66 6.66
C GLY A 9 -10.50 10.75 5.59
N ASP A 10 -10.38 11.90 4.92
CA ASP A 10 -9.39 12.10 3.86
C ASP A 10 -7.95 12.01 4.38
N VAL A 11 -7.71 12.51 5.59
CA VAL A 11 -6.40 12.40 6.27
C VAL A 11 -6.07 10.93 6.55
N VAL A 12 -7.02 10.16 7.08
CA VAL A 12 -6.81 8.72 7.33
C VAL A 12 -6.54 7.98 6.03
N ASP A 13 -7.30 8.25 4.97
CA ASP A 13 -7.13 7.60 3.67
C ASP A 13 -5.77 7.93 3.04
N ARG A 14 -5.31 9.17 3.15
CA ARG A 14 -3.97 9.58 2.71
C ARG A 14 -2.86 8.85 3.46
N VAL A 15 -2.99 8.75 4.78
CA VAL A 15 -2.04 7.98 5.61
C VAL A 15 -2.11 6.49 5.27
N GLN A 16 -3.29 5.94 4.99
CA GLN A 16 -3.42 4.54 4.52
C GLN A 16 -2.71 4.31 3.18
N ARG A 17 -2.69 5.31 2.28
CA ARG A 17 -1.96 5.25 1.01
C ARG A 17 -0.44 5.41 1.15
N GLY A 18 0.08 5.68 2.35
CA GLY A 18 1.50 5.77 2.60
C GLY A 18 2.01 7.15 3.02
N GLU A 19 1.13 8.16 3.08
CA GLU A 19 1.55 9.52 3.40
C GLU A 19 1.88 9.71 4.89
N ARG A 20 2.88 10.54 5.18
CA ARG A 20 3.21 10.99 6.54
C ARG A 20 2.75 12.43 6.72
N LEU A 21 1.95 12.68 7.75
CA LEU A 21 1.36 13.98 8.01
C LEU A 21 1.74 14.47 9.38
N ARG A 22 2.18 15.72 9.47
CA ARG A 22 2.44 16.38 10.76
C ARG A 22 1.19 17.09 11.25
N VAL A 23 0.91 16.91 12.53
CA VAL A 23 -0.23 17.54 13.20
C VAL A 23 0.27 18.77 13.94
N THR A 24 -0.29 19.93 13.59
CA THR A 24 0.00 21.20 14.25
C THR A 24 -1.19 21.72 15.06
N ARG A 25 -0.89 22.31 16.22
CA ARG A 25 -1.81 23.04 17.09
C ARG A 25 -1.18 24.39 17.44
N ASP A 26 -1.91 25.47 17.14
CA ASP A 26 -1.48 26.85 17.41
C ASP A 26 -0.07 27.18 16.88
N GLY A 27 0.26 26.66 15.68
CA GLY A 27 1.55 26.85 15.02
C GLY A 27 2.67 25.93 15.50
N ALA A 28 2.47 25.16 16.57
CA ALA A 28 3.42 24.18 17.06
C ALA A 28 3.11 22.77 16.52
N GLU A 29 4.14 22.02 16.11
CA GLU A 29 4.02 20.59 15.79
C GLU A 29 3.81 19.79 17.08
N VAL A 30 2.77 18.95 17.11
CA VAL A 30 2.39 18.19 18.31
C VAL A 30 2.39 16.67 18.10
N ALA A 31 2.26 16.20 16.86
CA ALA A 31 2.27 14.77 16.55
C ALA A 31 2.58 14.50 15.06
N GLU A 32 2.84 13.24 14.73
CA GLU A 32 2.93 12.74 13.35
C GLU A 32 1.96 11.56 13.18
N LEU A 33 1.20 11.60 12.09
CA LEU A 33 0.45 10.45 11.58
C LEU A 33 1.29 9.79 10.49
N ARG A 34 1.54 8.49 10.66
CA ARG A 34 2.27 7.69 9.69
C ARG A 34 1.55 6.37 9.45
N PRO A 35 1.70 5.77 8.27
CA PRO A 35 1.16 4.45 8.01
C PRO A 35 1.78 3.45 8.98
N LEU A 36 0.96 2.51 9.44
CA LEU A 36 1.50 1.36 10.16
C LEU A 36 2.22 0.44 9.17
N PRO A 37 3.30 -0.25 9.60
CA PRO A 37 3.92 -1.26 8.78
C PRO A 37 2.89 -2.29 8.32
N ARG A 38 2.79 -2.51 7.01
CA ARG A 38 1.94 -3.58 6.48
C ARG A 38 2.51 -4.90 6.97
N ARG A 39 1.71 -5.69 7.68
CA ARG A 39 2.10 -7.06 8.02
C ARG A 39 2.18 -7.86 6.73
N THR A 40 3.37 -8.30 6.36
CA THR A 40 3.53 -9.27 5.28
C THR A 40 2.88 -10.58 5.71
N PRO A 41 2.09 -11.26 4.86
CA PRO A 41 1.55 -12.56 5.19
C PRO A 41 2.71 -13.54 5.44
N SER A 42 2.53 -14.48 6.36
CA SER A 42 3.53 -15.53 6.57
C SER A 42 3.66 -16.41 5.33
N THR A 43 4.81 -17.05 5.15
CA THR A 43 5.02 -18.01 4.05
C THR A 43 3.95 -19.10 4.02
N ALA A 44 3.47 -19.55 5.18
CA ALA A 44 2.39 -20.54 5.27
C ALA A 44 1.07 -20.01 4.71
N VAL A 45 0.68 -18.77 5.04
CA VAL A 45 -0.52 -18.12 4.48
C VAL A 45 -0.37 -17.93 2.97
N LEU A 46 0.82 -17.56 2.53
CA LEU A 46 1.15 -17.40 1.11
C LEU A 46 1.06 -18.73 0.34
N ILE A 47 1.51 -19.84 0.92
CA ILE A 47 1.40 -21.16 0.28
C ILE A 47 -0.07 -21.58 0.23
N ALA A 48 -0.79 -21.51 1.36
CA ALA A 48 -2.19 -21.91 1.44
C ALA A 48 -3.08 -21.14 0.45
N SER A 49 -2.86 -19.83 0.29
CA SER A 49 -3.63 -19.03 -0.67
C SER A 49 -3.35 -19.40 -2.13
N ARG A 50 -2.17 -19.95 -2.45
CA ARG A 50 -1.76 -20.31 -3.81
C ARG A 50 -2.07 -21.75 -4.20
N GLN A 51 -2.44 -22.61 -3.25
CA GLN A 51 -2.77 -24.02 -3.51
C GLN A 51 -3.95 -24.20 -4.47
N HIS A 52 -4.83 -23.21 -4.56
CA HIS A 52 -6.04 -23.26 -5.40
C HIS A 52 -5.86 -22.53 -6.74
N LEU A 53 -4.66 -22.04 -7.04
CA LEU A 53 -4.41 -21.39 -8.32
C LEU A 53 -4.35 -22.43 -9.45
N PRO A 54 -4.85 -22.10 -10.65
CA PRO A 54 -4.68 -22.95 -11.81
C PRO A 54 -3.18 -23.14 -12.12
N ALA A 55 -2.85 -24.27 -12.74
CA ALA A 55 -1.52 -24.46 -13.30
C ALA A 55 -1.28 -23.37 -14.37
N MET A 56 -0.18 -22.63 -14.23
CA MET A 56 0.22 -21.59 -15.16
C MET A 56 1.54 -21.99 -15.82
N ASP A 57 1.65 -21.76 -17.13
CA ASP A 57 2.91 -21.86 -17.85
C ASP A 57 3.74 -20.58 -17.58
N PRO A 58 4.89 -20.67 -16.89
CA PRO A 58 5.71 -19.51 -16.59
C PRO A 58 6.32 -18.87 -17.84
N ALA A 59 6.55 -19.64 -18.90
CA ALA A 59 7.13 -19.13 -20.14
C ALA A 59 6.12 -18.30 -20.92
N ALA A 60 4.88 -18.81 -21.05
CA ALA A 60 3.78 -18.07 -21.67
C ALA A 60 3.47 -16.79 -20.90
N LEU A 61 3.34 -16.86 -19.56
CA LEU A 61 3.08 -15.68 -18.73
C LEU A 61 4.17 -14.60 -18.90
N ARG A 62 5.44 -15.01 -18.98
CA ARG A 62 6.54 -14.08 -19.18
C ARG A 62 6.45 -13.41 -20.55
N HIS A 63 6.19 -14.18 -21.59
CA HIS A 63 6.02 -13.64 -22.94
C HIS A 63 4.90 -12.59 -23.00
N ASP A 64 3.73 -12.89 -22.44
CA ASP A 64 2.60 -11.96 -22.37
C ASP A 64 2.98 -10.65 -21.65
N LEU A 65 3.76 -10.74 -20.56
CA LEU A 65 4.25 -9.58 -19.83
C LEU A 65 5.22 -8.74 -20.66
N ASP A 66 6.16 -9.40 -21.36
CA ASP A 66 7.15 -8.72 -22.19
C ASP A 66 6.51 -7.96 -23.36
N GLU A 67 5.32 -8.39 -23.82
CA GLU A 67 4.57 -7.68 -24.87
C GLU A 67 3.88 -6.39 -24.37
N VAL A 68 3.44 -6.36 -23.12
CA VAL A 68 2.60 -5.26 -22.59
C VAL A 68 3.34 -4.31 -21.66
N VAL A 69 4.43 -4.75 -21.05
CA VAL A 69 5.23 -3.96 -20.10
C VAL A 69 6.41 -3.33 -20.83
N ASP A 70 6.43 -1.99 -20.88
CA ASP A 70 7.63 -1.26 -21.29
C ASP A 70 8.70 -1.37 -20.20
N GLN A 71 9.77 -2.11 -20.49
CA GLN A 71 10.89 -2.37 -19.58
C GLN A 71 11.94 -1.25 -19.56
N SER A 72 11.71 -0.12 -20.26
CA SER A 72 12.65 1.00 -20.34
C SER A 72 12.45 2.10 -19.29
N LEU A 73 11.49 1.92 -18.38
CA LEU A 73 11.13 2.84 -17.29
C LEU A 73 12.07 2.76 -16.07
#